data_AF-A0A972HVQ2-F1
#
_entry.id   AF-A0A972HVQ2-F1
#
_cell.length_a   1.000
_cell.length_b   1.000
_cell.length_c   1.000
_cell.angle_alpha   90.00
_cell.angle_beta   90.00
_cell.angle_gamma   90.00
#
_symmetry.space_group_name_H-M   'P 1'
#
loop_
_entity.id
_entity.type
_entity.pdbx_description
1 polymer ?
#
loop_
_entity_poly.entity_id
_entity_poly.type
_entity_poly.pdbx_seq_one_letter_code
_entity_poly.pdbx_strand_id
1 'polypeptide(L)'
;MWHTITFVSGDNGSLEGKTVFTDILDGTPWKEAVTVPAIKAKSGYKFSKWDPLLPDDDKTITSSATYTAIFTKVKRSSSSRSSELSVMLNKEDHFAYIVGYPDGTVRPESYTTREEVAAVFYRLLTDSYRNSYKTTSNDFLDVESTRWSAKHIGTLAACKIICGYADGTFRPKDFVTRAELATIASKFDDLEPFAADNFSDIKGHWANQYINSACEKG
;
A
#
# COMPACT_ATOMS: atom_id res chain seq x y z
N MET A 1 -36.27 -16.88 -34.71
CA MET A 1 -34.84 -16.59 -35.02
C MET A 1 -34.00 -17.26 -33.95
N TRP A 2 -32.73 -17.61 -34.20
CA TRP A 2 -31.85 -18.22 -33.20
C TRP A 2 -30.74 -17.24 -32.79
N HIS A 3 -30.39 -17.22 -31.50
CA HIS A 3 -29.47 -16.26 -30.91
C HIS A 3 -28.31 -16.93 -30.18
N THR A 4 -27.19 -16.22 -30.06
CA THR A 4 -26.01 -16.63 -29.31
C THR A 4 -25.67 -15.61 -28.22
N ILE A 5 -25.44 -16.09 -27.00
CA ILE A 5 -24.98 -15.29 -25.86
C ILE A 5 -23.57 -15.71 -25.47
N THR A 6 -22.66 -14.74 -25.40
CA THR A 6 -21.25 -14.96 -25.07
C THR A 6 -20.82 -14.15 -23.85
N PHE A 7 -20.01 -14.73 -22.98
CA PHE A 7 -19.36 -14.08 -21.86
C PHE A 7 -17.84 -14.06 -22.05
N VAL A 8 -17.23 -12.90 -21.79
CA VAL A 8 -15.77 -12.70 -21.91
C VAL A 8 -15.25 -12.13 -20.61
N SER A 9 -14.08 -12.59 -20.15
CA SER A 9 -13.52 -12.16 -18.86
C SER A 9 -13.10 -10.69 -18.85
N GLY A 10 -12.77 -10.08 -19.99
CA GLY A 10 -12.06 -8.80 -19.97
C GLY A 10 -10.69 -8.90 -19.28
N ASP A 11 -10.03 -7.76 -19.09
CA ASP A 11 -8.71 -7.70 -18.45
C ASP A 11 -8.80 -7.82 -16.92
N ASN A 12 -7.82 -8.48 -16.30
CA ASN A 12 -7.67 -8.61 -14.83
C ASN A 12 -8.61 -9.61 -14.13
N GLY A 13 -9.12 -10.59 -14.87
CA GLY A 13 -9.76 -11.76 -14.28
C GLY A 13 -9.92 -12.92 -15.25
N SER A 14 -10.64 -13.94 -14.81
CA SER A 14 -10.97 -15.14 -15.58
C SER A 14 -12.40 -15.58 -15.29
N LEU A 15 -12.99 -16.33 -16.22
CA LEU A 15 -14.32 -16.93 -16.09
C LEU A 15 -14.19 -18.44 -15.89
N GLU A 16 -15.02 -18.99 -15.02
CA GLU A 16 -15.14 -20.43 -14.80
C GLU A 16 -16.53 -20.91 -15.16
N GLY A 17 -16.60 -22.05 -15.86
CA GLY A 17 -17.84 -22.61 -16.38
C GLY A 17 -18.07 -22.30 -17.86
N LYS A 18 -19.31 -22.51 -18.32
CA LYS A 18 -19.70 -22.32 -19.72
C LYS A 18 -19.86 -20.83 -20.03
N THR A 19 -19.23 -20.37 -21.10
CA THR A 19 -19.21 -18.95 -21.49
C THR A 19 -19.90 -18.66 -22.81
N VAL A 20 -20.30 -19.67 -23.58
CA VAL A 20 -21.00 -19.49 -24.87
C VAL A 20 -22.25 -20.35 -24.89
N PHE A 21 -23.40 -19.73 -25.16
CA PHE A 21 -24.71 -20.36 -25.26
C PHE A 21 -25.26 -20.09 -26.67
N THR A 22 -25.33 -21.12 -27.49
CA THR A 22 -25.83 -21.07 -28.87
C THR A 22 -27.25 -21.64 -28.93
N ASP A 23 -27.88 -21.51 -30.10
CA ASP A 23 -29.15 -22.16 -30.41
C ASP A 23 -30.26 -21.81 -29.41
N ILE A 24 -30.33 -20.52 -29.03
CA ILE A 24 -31.40 -19.99 -28.18
C ILE A 24 -32.51 -19.46 -29.08
N LEU A 25 -33.74 -19.93 -28.89
CA LEU A 25 -34.88 -19.46 -29.69
C LEU A 25 -35.28 -18.04 -29.29
N ASP A 26 -35.64 -17.22 -30.27
CA ASP A 26 -36.20 -15.90 -30.06
C ASP A 26 -37.40 -15.94 -29.11
N GLY A 27 -37.36 -15.10 -28.07
CA GLY A 27 -38.39 -15.06 -27.03
C GLY A 27 -38.16 -16.00 -25.85
N THR A 28 -37.10 -16.81 -25.83
CA THR A 28 -36.78 -17.65 -24.66
C THR A 28 -36.43 -16.79 -23.44
N PRO A 29 -36.98 -17.07 -22.24
CA PRO A 29 -36.62 -16.37 -21.01
C PRO A 29 -35.13 -16.52 -20.68
N TRP A 30 -34.49 -15.42 -20.27
CA TRP A 30 -33.06 -15.36 -19.96
C TRP A 30 -32.62 -16.44 -18.98
N LYS A 31 -33.32 -16.56 -17.85
CA LYS A 31 -33.02 -17.53 -16.78
C LYS A 31 -33.10 -19.01 -17.20
N GLU A 32 -33.82 -19.31 -18.29
CA GLU A 32 -34.00 -20.67 -18.80
C GLU A 32 -32.88 -21.05 -19.78
N ALA A 33 -32.31 -20.07 -20.48
CA ALA A 33 -31.33 -20.29 -21.53
C ALA A 33 -29.87 -20.07 -21.09
N VAL A 34 -29.63 -19.22 -20.09
CA VAL A 34 -28.30 -18.72 -19.77
C VAL A 34 -27.97 -18.92 -18.29
N THR A 35 -26.78 -19.45 -18.01
CA THR A 35 -26.19 -19.45 -16.66
C THR A 35 -24.97 -18.55 -16.66
N VAL A 36 -24.97 -17.51 -15.82
CA VAL A 36 -23.85 -16.56 -15.74
C VAL A 36 -22.61 -17.28 -15.17
N PRO A 37 -21.44 -17.24 -15.85
CA PRO A 37 -20.24 -17.93 -15.39
C PRO A 37 -19.71 -17.34 -14.09
N ALA A 38 -19.01 -18.16 -13.30
CA ALA A 38 -18.36 -17.71 -12.09
C ALA A 38 -17.13 -16.85 -12.42
N ILE A 39 -16.88 -15.81 -11.63
CA ILE A 39 -15.84 -14.83 -11.90
C ILE A 39 -14.71 -14.98 -10.89
N LYS A 40 -13.47 -15.11 -11.39
CA LYS A 40 -12.25 -15.07 -10.58
C LYS A 40 -11.43 -13.83 -10.92
N ALA A 41 -11.44 -12.85 -10.03
CA ALA A 41 -10.62 -11.64 -10.15
C ALA A 41 -9.13 -11.95 -9.92
N LYS A 42 -8.24 -11.28 -10.66
CA LYS A 42 -6.81 -11.28 -10.37
C LYS A 42 -6.54 -10.55 -9.04
N SER A 43 -5.46 -10.93 -8.35
CA SER A 43 -5.04 -10.25 -7.11
C SER A 43 -5.01 -8.73 -7.29
N GLY A 44 -5.57 -7.99 -6.33
CA GLY A 44 -5.67 -6.53 -6.35
C GLY A 44 -6.86 -5.96 -7.14
N TYR A 45 -7.71 -6.80 -7.73
CA TYR A 45 -8.89 -6.39 -8.48
C TYR A 45 -10.16 -7.02 -7.91
N LYS A 46 -11.29 -6.36 -8.12
CA LYS A 46 -12.63 -6.89 -7.86
C LYS A 46 -13.49 -6.76 -9.10
N PHE A 47 -14.38 -7.73 -9.30
CA PHE A 47 -15.42 -7.61 -10.31
C PHE A 47 -16.27 -6.38 -10.03
N SER A 48 -16.60 -5.63 -11.07
CA SER A 48 -17.39 -4.41 -10.99
C SER A 48 -18.78 -4.64 -11.57
N LYS A 49 -18.85 -4.98 -12.86
CA LYS A 49 -20.11 -5.19 -13.58
C LYS A 49 -19.86 -5.92 -14.90
N TRP A 50 -20.93 -6.42 -15.50
CA TRP A 50 -20.94 -6.79 -16.92
C TRP A 50 -21.17 -5.56 -17.79
N ASP A 51 -20.56 -5.54 -18.97
CA ASP A 51 -20.83 -4.54 -20.01
C ASP A 51 -21.16 -5.25 -21.34
N PRO A 52 -22.38 -5.07 -21.90
CA PRO A 52 -23.50 -4.32 -21.31
C PRO A 52 -24.00 -4.96 -20.00
N LEU A 53 -24.90 -4.28 -19.27
CA LEU A 53 -25.51 -4.88 -18.08
C LEU A 53 -26.36 -6.09 -18.47
N LEU A 54 -26.35 -7.12 -17.62
CA LEU A 54 -27.22 -8.29 -17.80
C LEU A 54 -28.69 -7.87 -17.71
N PRO A 55 -29.58 -8.48 -18.52
CA PRO A 55 -31.00 -8.25 -18.40
C PRO A 55 -31.55 -8.88 -17.11
N ASP A 56 -32.73 -8.44 -16.69
CA ASP A 56 -33.46 -9.07 -15.59
C ASP A 56 -33.88 -10.51 -15.97
N ASP A 57 -33.99 -11.39 -14.96
CA ASP A 57 -34.27 -12.82 -15.14
C ASP A 57 -35.60 -13.13 -15.87
N ASP A 58 -36.54 -12.19 -15.85
CA ASP A 58 -37.85 -12.28 -16.48
C ASP A 58 -37.86 -11.77 -17.94
N LYS A 59 -36.76 -11.19 -18.43
CA LYS A 59 -36.63 -10.75 -19.81
C LYS A 59 -36.39 -11.92 -20.75
N THR A 60 -36.83 -11.74 -21.99
CA THR A 60 -36.63 -12.70 -23.07
C THR A 60 -35.47 -12.28 -23.97
N ILE A 61 -34.79 -13.27 -24.54
CA ILE A 61 -33.68 -13.06 -25.48
C ILE A 61 -34.27 -12.80 -26.87
N THR A 62 -33.97 -11.62 -27.42
CA THR A 62 -34.44 -11.18 -28.74
C THR A 62 -33.30 -10.86 -29.72
N SER A 63 -32.05 -10.95 -29.26
CA SER A 63 -30.86 -10.72 -30.07
C SER A 63 -29.64 -11.46 -29.49
N SER A 64 -28.62 -11.64 -30.33
CA SER A 64 -27.31 -12.13 -29.87
C SER A 64 -26.54 -11.01 -29.17
N ALA A 65 -25.80 -11.36 -28.11
CA ALA A 65 -25.08 -10.40 -27.29
C ALA A 65 -23.78 -10.99 -26.71
N THR A 66 -22.81 -10.11 -26.46
CA THR A 66 -21.58 -10.43 -25.73
C THR A 66 -21.47 -9.57 -24.49
N TYR A 67 -21.29 -10.21 -23.34
CA TYR A 67 -21.15 -9.57 -22.04
C TYR A 67 -19.71 -9.69 -21.57
N THR A 68 -19.05 -8.55 -21.35
CA THR A 68 -17.66 -8.51 -20.88
C THR A 68 -17.60 -8.18 -19.40
N ALA A 69 -16.88 -8.98 -18.61
CA ALA A 69 -16.66 -8.68 -17.20
C ALA A 69 -15.69 -7.51 -17.06
N ILE A 70 -16.11 -6.48 -16.33
CA ILE A 70 -15.28 -5.31 -16.03
C ILE A 70 -14.76 -5.43 -14.61
N PHE A 71 -13.45 -5.27 -14.44
CA PHE A 71 -12.78 -5.27 -13.15
C PHE A 71 -12.33 -3.88 -12.75
N THR A 72 -12.36 -3.61 -11.46
CA THR A 72 -11.81 -2.38 -10.88
C THR A 72 -10.69 -2.73 -9.92
N LYS A 73 -9.59 -1.98 -9.95
CA LYS A 73 -8.53 -2.12 -8.95
C LYS A 73 -9.15 -1.86 -7.58
N VAL A 74 -8.96 -2.78 -6.63
CA VAL A 74 -9.37 -2.57 -5.25
C VAL A 74 -8.52 -1.43 -4.72
N LYS A 75 -9.09 -0.22 -4.68
CA LYS A 75 -8.58 0.82 -3.80
C LYS A 75 -8.75 0.25 -2.39
N ARG A 76 -7.65 -0.10 -1.72
CA ARG A 76 -7.71 -0.39 -0.30
C ARG A 76 -8.39 0.83 0.33
N SER A 77 -9.60 0.64 0.87
CA SER A 77 -10.11 1.59 1.81
C SER A 77 -9.05 1.62 2.90
N SER A 78 -8.36 2.75 3.03
CA SER A 78 -7.92 3.12 4.35
C SER A 78 -9.15 2.92 5.24
N SER A 79 -9.08 1.92 6.12
CA SER A 79 -9.80 1.94 7.38
C SER A 79 -9.88 3.40 7.84
N SER A 80 -11.06 3.84 8.29
CA SER A 80 -11.42 5.19 8.74
C SER A 80 -10.47 5.77 9.81
N ARG A 81 -9.24 6.01 9.39
CA ARG A 81 -8.04 6.46 10.10
C ARG A 81 -7.26 7.46 9.23
N SER A 82 -7.82 7.81 8.07
CA SER A 82 -7.33 8.84 7.14
C SER A 82 -7.27 10.24 7.76
N SER A 83 -7.96 10.49 8.88
CA SER A 83 -7.82 11.76 9.60
C SER A 83 -6.50 11.88 10.38
N GLU A 84 -5.85 10.77 10.78
CA GLU A 84 -4.54 10.80 11.44
C GLU A 84 -3.38 10.72 10.44
N LEU A 85 -3.56 9.96 9.35
CA LEU A 85 -2.59 9.83 8.25
C LEU A 85 -2.38 11.15 7.47
N SER A 86 -3.45 11.94 7.28
CA SER A 86 -3.39 13.29 6.71
C SER A 86 -2.55 14.26 7.57
N VAL A 87 -2.23 13.89 8.82
CA VAL A 87 -1.47 14.71 9.78
C VAL A 87 -0.02 14.25 9.85
N MET A 88 0.44 13.25 9.10
CA MET A 88 1.83 12.82 9.20
C MET A 88 2.76 13.50 8.19
N LEU A 89 2.32 13.78 6.97
CA LEU A 89 3.16 14.42 5.96
C LEU A 89 2.80 15.90 5.80
N ASN A 90 3.71 16.81 6.17
CA ASN A 90 3.53 18.23 5.88
C ASN A 90 3.85 18.53 4.41
N LYS A 91 2.79 18.74 3.60
CA LYS A 91 2.89 19.02 2.15
C LYS A 91 2.90 20.50 1.80
N GLU A 92 2.61 21.37 2.77
CA GLU A 92 2.38 22.80 2.53
C GLU A 92 3.57 23.65 3.02
N ASP A 93 4.01 23.46 4.28
CA ASP A 93 5.05 24.27 4.92
C ASP A 93 6.05 23.37 5.66
N HIS A 94 7.07 22.89 4.94
CA HIS A 94 8.06 21.96 5.47
C HIS A 94 9.40 22.66 5.66
N PHE A 95 10.07 22.38 6.78
CA PHE A 95 11.50 22.64 6.89
C PHE A 95 12.24 21.86 5.80
N ALA A 96 13.43 22.35 5.41
CA ALA A 96 14.30 21.62 4.48
C ALA A 96 14.48 20.16 4.95
N TYR A 97 14.08 19.21 4.10
CA TYR A 97 14.16 17.77 4.40
C TYR A 97 15.60 17.34 4.75
N ILE A 98 16.56 17.98 4.10
CA ILE A 98 18.00 17.81 4.31
C ILE A 98 18.59 19.19 4.58
N VAL A 99 19.29 19.34 5.71
CA VAL A 99 19.91 20.61 6.14
C VAL A 99 21.42 20.61 5.88
N GLY A 100 22.00 19.48 5.44
CA GLY A 100 23.44 19.33 5.28
C GLY A 100 24.19 19.34 6.61
N TYR A 101 25.51 19.45 6.54
CA TYR A 101 26.43 19.47 7.67
C TYR A 101 26.85 20.90 8.03
N PRO A 102 27.36 21.14 9.25
CA PRO A 102 27.85 22.46 9.66
C PRO A 102 28.97 23.04 8.78
N ASP A 103 29.68 22.19 8.04
CA ASP A 103 30.72 22.58 7.07
C ASP A 103 30.16 23.06 5.71
N GLY A 104 28.83 23.16 5.58
CA GLY A 104 28.15 23.59 4.36
C GLY A 104 28.01 22.51 3.29
N THR A 105 28.42 21.27 3.57
CA THR A 105 28.28 20.15 2.62
C THR A 105 26.97 19.39 2.82
N VAL A 106 26.49 18.71 1.77
CA VAL A 106 25.37 17.75 1.87
C VAL A 106 25.86 16.30 1.76
N ARG A 107 27.04 16.09 1.16
CA ARG A 107 27.68 14.77 0.96
C ARG A 107 26.78 13.77 0.22
N PRO A 108 26.37 14.06 -1.02
CA PRO A 108 25.36 13.30 -1.75
C PRO A 108 25.73 11.84 -2.03
N GLU A 109 27.03 11.53 -2.13
CA GLU A 109 27.54 10.17 -2.37
C GLU A 109 27.89 9.41 -1.08
N SER A 110 27.71 10.04 0.09
CA SER A 110 27.99 9.38 1.37
C SER A 110 26.82 8.51 1.83
N TYR A 111 27.15 7.41 2.51
CA TYR A 111 26.13 6.62 3.20
C TYR A 111 25.48 7.42 4.32
N THR A 112 24.18 7.22 4.49
CA THR A 112 23.37 7.89 5.51
C THR A 112 23.33 7.06 6.79
N THR A 113 23.55 7.71 7.92
CA THR A 113 23.44 7.09 9.24
C THR A 113 21.99 6.99 9.72
N ARG A 114 21.71 6.06 10.64
CA ARG A 114 20.38 5.88 11.22
C ARG A 114 19.84 7.14 11.89
N GLU A 115 20.69 7.94 12.54
CA GLU A 115 20.27 9.20 13.16
C GLU A 115 19.94 10.31 12.15
N GLU A 116 20.61 10.31 11.00
CA GLU A 116 20.30 11.25 9.91
C GLU A 116 18.96 10.90 9.27
N VAL A 117 18.68 9.62 9.03
CA VAL A 117 17.35 9.15 8.59
C VAL A 117 16.27 9.55 9.59
N ALA A 118 16.49 9.32 10.89
CA ALA A 118 15.55 9.74 11.92
C ALA A 118 15.29 11.26 11.87
N ALA A 119 16.33 12.05 11.63
CA ALA A 119 16.21 13.50 11.51
C ALA A 119 15.39 13.90 10.26
N VAL A 120 15.54 13.20 9.13
CA VAL A 120 14.73 13.43 7.92
C VAL A 120 13.26 13.15 8.22
N PHE A 121 12.91 11.95 8.71
CA PHE A 121 11.52 11.58 9.00
C PHE A 121 10.88 12.45 10.09
N TYR A 122 11.63 12.87 11.10
CA TYR A 122 11.13 13.83 12.10
C TYR A 122 10.71 15.17 11.47
N ARG A 123 11.44 15.64 10.45
CA ARG A 123 11.10 16.88 9.72
C ARG A 123 9.90 16.71 8.79
N LEU A 124 9.62 15.48 8.35
CA LEU A 124 8.45 15.17 7.54
C LEU A 124 7.14 15.19 8.34
N LEU A 125 7.19 14.93 9.66
CA LEU A 125 6.03 15.02 10.55
C LEU A 125 5.37 16.40 10.46
N THR A 126 4.04 16.47 10.46
CA THR A 126 3.37 17.76 10.68
C THR A 126 3.65 18.29 12.07
N ASP A 127 3.49 19.60 12.25
CA ASP A 127 3.77 20.24 13.53
C ASP A 127 2.87 19.74 14.66
N SER A 128 1.59 19.47 14.38
CA SER A 128 0.66 18.92 15.37
C SER A 128 1.16 17.58 15.92
N TYR A 129 1.49 16.65 15.03
CA TYR A 129 1.94 15.31 15.40
C TYR A 129 3.33 15.32 16.02
N ARG A 130 4.24 16.14 15.48
CA ARG A 130 5.58 16.31 16.04
C ARG A 130 5.51 16.85 17.46
N ASN A 131 4.64 17.83 17.73
CA ASN A 131 4.53 18.47 19.04
C ASN A 131 3.86 17.57 20.09
N SER A 132 2.91 16.70 19.71
CA SER A 132 2.24 15.81 20.67
C SER A 132 3.16 14.73 21.24
N TYR A 133 4.16 14.28 20.47
CA TYR A 133 5.12 13.26 20.88
C TYR A 133 6.53 13.80 21.15
N LYS A 134 6.72 15.13 21.08
CA LYS A 134 8.04 15.76 21.15
C LYS A 134 8.74 15.41 22.45
N THR A 135 9.84 14.67 22.34
CA THR A 135 10.64 14.28 23.50
C THR A 135 12.11 14.06 23.13
N THR A 136 12.99 14.30 24.09
CA THR A 136 14.40 13.87 24.05
C THR A 136 14.64 12.59 24.85
N SER A 137 13.66 12.15 25.65
CA SER A 137 13.72 10.91 26.41
C SER A 137 13.50 9.72 25.48
N ASN A 138 14.28 8.67 25.69
CA ASN A 138 14.21 7.42 24.94
C ASN A 138 14.82 6.29 25.79
N ASP A 139 14.50 5.04 25.46
CA ASP A 139 14.98 3.87 26.21
C ASP A 139 16.28 3.29 25.63
N PHE A 140 16.94 3.98 24.69
CA PHE A 140 18.13 3.48 24.02
C PHE A 140 19.39 3.78 24.82
N LEU A 141 20.18 2.74 25.10
CA LEU A 141 21.38 2.82 25.92
C LEU A 141 22.49 3.70 25.33
N ASP A 142 22.46 3.94 24.02
CA ASP A 142 23.48 4.66 23.25
C ASP A 142 23.00 6.01 22.67
N VAL A 143 21.87 6.53 23.17
CA VAL A 143 21.30 7.81 22.76
C VAL A 143 21.14 8.74 23.96
N GLU A 144 22.21 9.48 24.26
CA GLU A 144 22.22 10.52 25.28
C GLU A 144 21.29 11.69 24.95
N SER A 145 20.66 12.28 25.96
CA SER A 145 19.69 13.37 25.80
C SER A 145 20.27 14.66 25.21
N THR A 146 21.58 14.87 25.32
CA THR A 146 22.33 16.01 24.77
C THR A 146 22.70 15.84 23.30
N ARG A 147 22.54 14.63 22.74
CA ARG A 147 22.83 14.36 21.33
C ARG A 147 21.96 15.20 20.43
N TRP A 148 22.53 15.76 19.35
CA TRP A 148 21.80 16.59 18.39
C TRP A 148 20.56 15.90 17.81
N SER A 149 20.61 14.57 17.68
CA SER A 149 19.53 13.72 17.16
C SER A 149 18.63 13.12 18.23
N ALA A 150 18.90 13.34 19.53
CA ALA A 150 18.11 12.76 20.64
C ALA A 150 16.62 13.09 20.51
N LYS A 151 16.30 14.35 20.19
CA LYS A 151 14.92 14.79 19.97
C LYS A 151 14.26 14.07 18.79
N HIS A 152 14.99 13.87 17.70
CA HIS A 152 14.46 13.22 16.50
C HIS A 152 14.19 11.74 16.77
N ILE A 153 15.17 11.06 17.38
CA ILE A 153 15.09 9.64 17.73
C ILE A 153 14.00 9.41 18.77
N GLY A 154 14.02 10.16 19.88
CA GLY A 154 13.03 10.02 20.96
C GLY A 154 11.60 10.24 20.47
N THR A 155 11.36 11.29 19.68
CA THR A 155 10.03 11.56 19.13
C THR A 155 9.56 10.44 18.20
N LEU A 156 10.38 10.01 17.22
CA LEU A 156 9.98 8.94 16.30
C LEU A 156 9.81 7.57 16.99
N ALA A 157 10.57 7.32 18.06
CA ALA A 157 10.42 6.12 18.87
C ALA A 157 9.11 6.16 19.67
N ALA A 158 8.75 7.32 20.25
CA ALA A 158 7.47 7.53 20.92
C ALA A 158 6.28 7.35 19.96
N CYS A 159 6.44 7.76 18.69
CA CYS A 159 5.47 7.50 17.62
C CYS A 159 5.47 6.05 17.10
N LYS A 160 6.35 5.18 17.59
CA LYS A 160 6.57 3.79 17.11
C LYS A 160 6.99 3.67 15.64
N ILE A 161 7.49 4.76 15.04
CA ILE A 161 7.96 4.81 13.66
C ILE A 161 9.34 4.17 13.53
N ILE A 162 10.21 4.39 14.52
CA ILE A 162 11.52 3.75 14.62
C ILE A 162 11.60 2.83 15.84
N CYS A 163 12.50 1.86 15.79
CA CYS A 163 12.81 0.99 16.91
C CYS A 163 14.32 0.72 16.99
N GLY A 164 14.78 0.42 18.19
CA GLY A 164 16.14 -0.05 18.45
C GLY A 164 16.29 -1.55 18.19
N TYR A 165 17.47 -2.04 18.52
CA TYR A 165 17.85 -3.44 18.48
C TYR A 165 17.49 -4.14 19.79
N ALA A 166 17.49 -5.47 19.78
CA ALA A 166 17.14 -6.29 20.94
C ALA A 166 18.11 -6.12 22.13
N ASP A 167 19.31 -5.57 21.89
CA ASP A 167 20.31 -5.24 22.91
C ASP A 167 20.02 -3.90 23.62
N GLY A 168 18.92 -3.23 23.29
CA GLY A 168 18.56 -1.93 23.86
C GLY A 168 19.26 -0.73 23.22
N THR A 169 20.00 -0.92 22.12
CA THR A 169 20.67 0.17 21.40
C THR A 169 19.86 0.67 20.21
N PHE A 170 20.09 1.90 19.77
CA PHE A 170 19.59 2.43 18.50
C PHE A 170 20.65 2.41 17.39
N ARG A 171 21.93 2.44 17.75
CA ARG A 171 23.11 2.54 16.89
C ARG A 171 23.04 3.74 15.94
N PRO A 172 23.01 4.97 16.48
CA PRO A 172 22.75 6.17 15.70
C PRO A 172 23.78 6.42 14.59
N LYS A 173 25.03 5.98 14.78
CA LYS A 173 26.14 6.15 13.81
C LYS A 173 26.25 5.05 12.77
N ASP A 174 25.51 3.95 12.92
CA ASP A 174 25.51 2.87 11.93
C ASP A 174 24.78 3.34 10.66
N PHE A 175 25.20 2.81 9.51
CA PHE A 175 24.52 3.08 8.25
C PHE A 175 23.16 2.39 8.21
N VAL A 176 22.18 3.05 7.60
CA VAL A 176 20.86 2.47 7.39
C VAL A 176 20.89 1.46 6.24
N THR A 177 20.29 0.30 6.43
CA THR A 177 20.03 -0.66 5.36
C THR A 177 18.74 -0.32 4.61
N ARG A 178 18.60 -0.80 3.37
CA ARG A 178 17.36 -0.64 2.59
C ARG A 178 16.13 -1.24 3.29
N ALA A 179 16.32 -2.34 4.03
CA ALA A 179 15.27 -3.00 4.80
C ALA A 179 14.78 -2.13 5.97
N GLU A 180 15.70 -1.50 6.69
CA GLU A 180 15.37 -0.56 7.77
C GLU A 180 14.69 0.69 7.22
N LEU A 181 15.22 1.26 6.13
CA LEU A 181 14.61 2.42 5.49
C LEU A 181 13.17 2.13 5.05
N ALA A 182 12.93 1.00 4.40
CA ALA A 182 11.58 0.58 3.99
C ALA A 182 10.64 0.35 5.18
N THR A 183 11.18 -0.15 6.30
CA THR A 183 10.42 -0.31 7.55
C THR A 183 10.02 1.04 8.13
N ILE A 184 10.95 1.99 8.20
CA ILE A 184 10.67 3.34 8.70
C ILE A 184 9.65 4.03 7.80
N ALA A 185 9.83 3.97 6.47
CA ALA A 185 8.90 4.57 5.51
C ALA A 185 7.49 3.98 5.63
N SER A 186 7.39 2.64 5.73
CA SER A 186 6.09 1.98 5.87
C SER A 186 5.38 2.34 7.16
N LYS A 187 6.11 2.42 8.28
CA LYS A 187 5.53 2.81 9.57
C LYS A 187 5.18 4.30 9.61
N PHE A 188 5.98 5.14 8.98
CA PHE A 188 5.73 6.58 8.89
C PHE A 188 4.44 6.87 8.11
N ASP A 189 4.19 6.13 7.03
CA ASP A 189 2.98 6.27 6.20
C ASP A 189 1.87 5.30 6.64
N ASP A 190 1.95 4.77 7.88
CA ASP A 190 1.01 3.81 8.51
C ASP A 190 0.49 2.74 7.53
N LEU A 191 1.41 2.15 6.76
CA LEU A 191 1.06 1.18 5.75
C LEU A 191 0.68 -0.14 6.40
N GLU A 192 -0.46 -0.68 5.98
CA GLU A 192 -0.88 -2.02 6.34
C GLU A 192 0.21 -3.04 5.95
N PRO A 193 0.63 -3.92 6.87
CA PRO A 193 1.63 -4.94 6.58
C PRO A 193 1.17 -5.84 5.43
N PHE A 194 2.03 -6.05 4.45
CA PHE A 194 1.71 -6.83 3.27
C PHE A 194 2.78 -7.88 3.02
N ALA A 195 2.51 -9.14 3.37
CA ALA A 195 3.43 -10.23 3.09
C ALA A 195 3.24 -10.72 1.64
N ALA A 196 4.32 -10.69 0.86
CA ALA A 196 4.41 -11.25 -0.48
C ALA A 196 5.86 -11.67 -0.76
N ASP A 197 6.06 -12.50 -1.78
CA ASP A 197 7.40 -12.89 -2.26
C ASP A 197 7.72 -12.16 -3.58
N ASN A 198 7.44 -10.85 -3.64
CA ASN A 198 7.70 -10.04 -4.84
C ASN A 198 9.20 -9.89 -5.14
N PHE A 199 10.04 -10.04 -4.12
CA PHE A 199 11.49 -10.04 -4.23
C PHE A 199 12.03 -11.38 -3.71
N SER A 200 12.96 -11.98 -4.43
CA SER A 200 13.49 -13.32 -4.12
C SER A 200 14.41 -13.34 -2.89
N ASP A 201 15.00 -12.20 -2.53
CA ASP A 201 15.98 -12.03 -1.46
C ASP A 201 15.37 -11.67 -0.09
N ILE A 202 14.05 -11.51 0.00
CA ILE A 202 13.36 -11.13 1.24
C ILE A 202 12.51 -12.25 1.85
N LYS A 203 12.55 -13.46 1.28
CA LYS A 203 11.80 -14.61 1.80
C LYS A 203 12.31 -14.98 3.20
N GLY A 204 11.43 -14.93 4.20
CA GLY A 204 11.77 -15.16 5.61
C GLY A 204 12.55 -14.02 6.27
N HIS A 205 12.79 -12.91 5.57
CA HIS A 205 13.45 -11.74 6.14
C HIS A 205 12.49 -10.94 7.04
N TRP A 206 12.98 -10.42 8.17
CA TRP A 206 12.16 -9.71 9.17
C TRP A 206 11.40 -8.49 8.60
N ALA A 207 12.00 -7.85 7.60
CA ALA A 207 11.42 -6.67 6.94
C ALA A 207 10.48 -7.00 5.76
N ASN A 208 10.23 -8.29 5.46
CA ASN A 208 9.48 -8.72 4.26
C ASN A 208 8.18 -7.92 4.07
N GLN A 209 7.34 -7.88 5.10
CA GLN A 209 6.04 -7.22 5.02
C GLN A 209 6.16 -5.72 4.75
N TYR A 210 7.16 -5.05 5.34
CA TYR A 210 7.35 -3.62 5.17
C TYR A 210 7.97 -3.27 3.82
N ILE A 211 8.91 -4.09 3.32
CA ILE A 211 9.48 -3.92 1.99
C ILE A 211 8.39 -4.01 0.92
N ASN A 212 7.50 -5.01 1.04
CA ASN A 212 6.38 -5.17 0.13
C ASN A 212 5.32 -4.07 0.27
N SER A 213 5.01 -3.62 1.49
CA SER A 213 4.10 -2.48 1.71
C SER A 213 4.64 -1.20 1.07
N ALA A 214 5.92 -0.87 1.27
CA ALA A 214 6.56 0.26 0.62
C ALA A 214 6.56 0.11 -0.91
N CYS A 215 6.90 -1.07 -1.43
CA CYS A 215 6.91 -1.33 -2.87
C CYS A 215 5.52 -1.12 -3.53
N GLU A 216 4.44 -1.54 -2.89
CA GLU A 216 3.08 -1.35 -3.44
C GLU A 216 2.65 0.12 -3.39
N LYS A 217 3.17 0.89 -2.43
CA LYS A 217 2.84 2.32 -2.30
C LYS A 217 3.50 3.17 -3.38
N GLY A 218 4.70 2.80 -3.83
CA GLY A 218 5.52 3.53 -4.81
C GLY A 218 6.58 4.40 -4.15
#